data_AF-A0A0F9MWR0-F1
#
_entry.id   AF-A0A0F9MWR0-F1
#
_cell.length_a   1.000
_cell.length_b   1.000
_cell.length_c   1.000
_cell.angle_alpha   90.00
_cell.angle_beta   90.00
_cell.angle_gamma   90.00
#
_symmetry.space_group_name_H-M   'P 1'
#
loop_
_entity.id
_entity.type
_entity.pdbx_description
1 polymer ?
#
loop_
_entity_poly.entity_id
_entity_poly.type
_entity_poly.pdbx_seq_one_letter_code
_entity_poly.pdbx_strand_id
1 'polypeptide(L)'
;MLKKTFIIKFLVVGLVFTLTCKQSEDNSVQIKVTHEKDSMNEEKVLSGEEYLMKNLRLMDEITALQEKWIALEEEVFEITSVTEDVDWKKLNEKGKFLLKGVTDIVVHYGEDRKKIYNVFDEENLEKIESFLRQSFIYVDVLQRTIIKLAIITNRLYRMTVEPGSWSARKYLKELDQYKSLCDEYHKEGYKMNEELEKMRNATLKIK
;
A
#
# COMPACT_ATOMS: atom_id res chain seq x y z
N MET A 1 12.90 17.94 30.55
CA MET A 1 11.49 17.52 30.48
C MET A 1 10.89 18.07 29.18
N LEU A 2 10.93 17.31 28.09
CA LEU A 2 10.34 17.70 26.81
C LEU A 2 9.59 16.50 26.22
N LYS A 3 8.27 16.57 26.39
CA LYS A 3 7.16 16.04 25.58
C LYS A 3 7.32 14.66 24.91
N LYS A 4 6.89 13.63 25.65
CA LYS A 4 6.27 12.40 25.12
C LYS A 4 4.95 12.76 24.41
N THR A 5 4.96 13.09 23.12
CA THR A 5 3.71 13.22 22.34
C THR A 5 3.96 13.10 20.83
N PHE A 6 4.24 11.91 20.31
CA PHE A 6 4.24 11.70 18.84
C PHE A 6 3.86 10.27 18.37
N ILE A 7 3.17 9.47 19.21
CA ILE A 7 2.86 8.06 18.89
C ILE A 7 1.37 7.80 18.56
N ILE A 8 0.46 8.76 18.70
CA ILE A 8 -0.98 8.48 18.50
C ILE A 8 -1.58 9.39 17.42
N LYS A 9 -1.35 9.05 16.15
CA LYS A 9 -2.19 9.48 15.02
C LYS A 9 -2.21 8.52 13.82
N PHE A 10 -1.48 7.41 13.85
CA PHE A 10 -1.37 6.49 12.72
C PHE A 10 -2.41 5.36 12.69
N LEU A 11 -3.28 5.26 13.70
CA LEU A 11 -4.40 4.32 13.67
C LEU A 11 -5.55 4.78 12.76
N VAL A 12 -5.67 6.06 12.38
CA VAL A 12 -6.90 6.56 11.74
C VAL A 12 -6.97 6.23 10.25
N VAL A 13 -5.87 6.16 9.49
CA VAL A 13 -5.96 5.83 8.05
C VAL A 13 -6.15 4.32 7.84
N GLY A 14 -5.52 3.49 8.67
CA GLY A 14 -5.80 2.05 8.75
C GLY A 14 -7.22 1.75 9.25
N LEU A 15 -7.67 2.39 10.35
CA LEU A 15 -9.04 2.18 10.85
C LEU A 15 -10.12 2.71 9.91
N VAL A 16 -9.88 3.81 9.19
CA VAL A 16 -10.90 4.32 8.25
C VAL A 16 -11.12 3.31 7.13
N PHE A 17 -10.07 2.62 6.67
CA PHE A 17 -10.21 1.53 5.69
C PHE A 17 -10.85 0.26 6.29
N THR A 18 -10.56 -0.07 7.55
CA THR A 18 -11.19 -1.22 8.22
C THR A 18 -12.67 -0.97 8.58
N LEU A 19 -13.03 0.28 8.90
CA LEU A 19 -14.40 0.65 9.28
C LEU A 19 -15.34 0.78 8.07
N THR A 20 -14.84 1.25 6.92
CA THR A 20 -15.66 1.28 5.68
C THR A 20 -15.87 -0.12 5.10
N CYS A 21 -14.88 -1.02 5.16
CA CYS A 21 -15.06 -2.41 4.74
C CYS A 21 -16.07 -3.17 5.64
N LYS A 22 -16.11 -2.89 6.94
CA LYS A 22 -17.04 -3.58 7.86
C LYS A 22 -18.49 -3.11 7.75
N GLN A 23 -18.73 -1.90 7.23
CA GLN A 23 -20.08 -1.39 7.01
C GLN A 23 -20.74 -1.89 5.72
N SER A 24 -19.99 -2.46 4.76
CA SER A 24 -20.58 -3.02 3.53
C SER A 24 -21.10 -4.44 3.68
N GLU A 25 -20.82 -5.13 4.80
CA GLU A 25 -21.25 -6.53 5.02
C GLU A 25 -22.66 -6.65 5.62
N ASP A 26 -23.30 -5.56 6.06
CA ASP A 26 -24.53 -5.61 6.89
C ASP A 26 -25.82 -5.07 6.24
N ASN A 27 -25.87 -4.92 4.90
CA ASN A 27 -27.11 -4.57 4.19
C ASN A 27 -27.67 -5.77 3.41
N SER A 28 -28.32 -6.69 4.13
CA SER A 28 -29.16 -7.73 3.52
C SER A 28 -30.43 -7.11 2.92
N VAL A 29 -30.43 -6.82 1.61
CA VAL A 29 -31.65 -6.52 0.87
C VAL A 29 -32.31 -7.84 0.45
N GLN A 30 -33.52 -8.10 0.95
CA GLN A 30 -34.34 -9.23 0.52
C GLN A 30 -34.75 -9.06 -0.95
N ILE A 31 -34.24 -9.93 -1.83
CA ILE A 31 -34.64 -9.98 -3.23
C ILE A 31 -35.79 -11.00 -3.36
N LYS A 32 -36.97 -10.50 -3.75
CA LYS A 32 -38.13 -11.29 -4.14
C LYS A 32 -37.84 -11.90 -5.51
N VAL A 33 -37.71 -13.23 -5.58
CA VAL A 33 -37.51 -13.95 -6.84
C VAL A 33 -38.87 -14.19 -7.51
N THR A 34 -39.12 -13.51 -8.61
CA THR A 34 -40.11 -13.92 -9.62
C THR A 34 -39.34 -14.53 -10.78
N HIS A 35 -39.57 -15.81 -11.03
CA HIS A 35 -39.03 -16.53 -12.16
C HIS A 35 -39.68 -16.05 -13.46
N GLU A 36 -38.90 -15.47 -14.35
CA GLU A 36 -39.17 -15.48 -15.79
C GLU A 36 -37.86 -15.70 -16.53
N LYS A 37 -37.86 -16.73 -17.38
CA LYS A 37 -36.76 -17.09 -18.29
C LYS A 37 -36.77 -16.10 -19.45
N ASP A 38 -35.68 -15.36 -19.63
CA ASP A 38 -35.05 -15.00 -20.92
C ASP A 38 -33.85 -14.04 -20.70
N SER A 39 -33.02 -13.86 -21.73
CA SER A 39 -31.94 -12.87 -21.96
C SER A 39 -30.48 -13.36 -21.71
N MET A 40 -29.65 -13.45 -22.76
CA MET A 40 -28.79 -12.39 -23.32
C MET A 40 -27.93 -11.71 -22.25
N ASN A 41 -26.59 -11.92 -22.30
CA ASN A 41 -25.54 -11.29 -21.47
C ASN A 41 -26.03 -10.06 -20.71
N GLU A 42 -26.45 -10.25 -19.45
CA GLU A 42 -26.86 -9.14 -18.59
C GLU A 42 -25.64 -8.27 -18.29
N GLU A 43 -25.61 -7.08 -18.89
CA GLU A 43 -24.61 -6.06 -18.62
C GLU A 43 -24.64 -5.71 -17.12
N LYS A 44 -23.56 -6.03 -16.41
CA LYS A 44 -23.50 -5.84 -14.96
C LYS A 44 -23.07 -4.42 -14.66
N VAL A 45 -23.91 -3.69 -13.93
CA VAL A 45 -23.63 -2.33 -13.48
C VAL A 45 -23.05 -2.38 -12.07
N LEU A 46 -21.81 -1.92 -11.89
CA LEU A 46 -21.12 -1.83 -10.59
C LEU A 46 -20.72 -0.38 -10.30
N SER A 47 -20.61 -0.04 -9.02
CA SER A 47 -19.87 1.18 -8.66
C SER A 47 -18.39 1.00 -8.98
N GLY A 48 -17.70 2.09 -9.30
CA GLY A 48 -16.29 2.03 -9.63
C GLY A 48 -15.42 1.58 -8.47
N GLU A 49 -15.74 2.02 -7.25
CA GLU A 49 -15.09 1.55 -6.03
C GLU A 49 -15.24 0.03 -5.87
N GLU A 50 -16.45 -0.51 -5.99
CA GLU A 50 -16.69 -1.94 -5.86
C GLU A 50 -15.92 -2.75 -6.91
N TYR A 51 -15.89 -2.27 -8.15
CA TYR A 51 -15.10 -2.91 -9.20
C TYR A 51 -13.60 -2.90 -8.88
N LEU A 52 -13.05 -1.74 -8.49
CA LEU A 52 -11.63 -1.58 -8.20
C LEU A 52 -11.21 -2.47 -7.03
N MET A 53 -11.99 -2.50 -5.95
CA MET A 53 -11.71 -3.35 -4.78
C MET A 53 -11.75 -4.85 -5.12
N LYS A 54 -12.57 -5.26 -6.09
CA LYS A 54 -12.64 -6.66 -6.54
C LYS A 54 -11.54 -7.06 -7.52
N ASN A 55 -11.02 -6.11 -8.28
CA ASN A 55 -10.13 -6.41 -9.42
C ASN A 55 -8.70 -5.93 -9.24
N LEU A 56 -8.42 -5.11 -8.23
CA LEU A 56 -7.07 -4.71 -7.83
C LEU A 56 -6.72 -5.32 -6.48
N ARG A 57 -5.72 -6.21 -6.47
CA ARG A 57 -5.18 -6.80 -5.24
C ARG A 57 -4.45 -5.80 -4.34
N LEU A 58 -4.19 -4.60 -4.86
CA LEU A 58 -3.31 -3.59 -4.30
C LEU A 58 -3.57 -3.30 -2.81
N MET A 59 -4.84 -3.09 -2.42
CA MET A 59 -5.16 -2.66 -1.06
C MET A 59 -4.83 -3.73 -0.03
N ASP A 60 -5.20 -4.98 -0.33
CA ASP A 60 -4.97 -6.12 0.56
C ASP A 60 -3.48 -6.41 0.71
N GLU A 61 -2.75 -6.40 -0.41
CA GLU A 61 -1.32 -6.68 -0.40
C GLU A 61 -0.50 -5.59 0.30
N ILE A 62 -0.86 -4.31 0.09
CA ILE A 62 -0.22 -3.19 0.79
C ILE A 62 -0.48 -3.31 2.29
N THR A 63 -1.72 -3.55 2.72
CA THR A 63 -2.08 -3.68 4.13
C THR A 63 -1.26 -4.78 4.80
N ALA A 64 -1.16 -5.96 4.16
CA ALA A 64 -0.37 -7.07 4.68
C ALA A 64 1.14 -6.80 4.72
N LEU A 65 1.66 -5.94 3.83
CA LEU A 65 3.07 -5.54 3.81
C LEU A 65 3.38 -4.44 4.84
N GLN A 66 2.44 -3.50 5.05
CA GLN A 66 2.59 -2.36 5.96
C GLN A 66 2.88 -2.81 7.38
N GLU A 67 2.18 -3.82 7.91
CA GLU A 67 2.43 -4.31 9.27
C GLU A 67 3.88 -4.76 9.48
N LYS A 68 4.43 -5.47 8.49
CA LYS A 68 5.81 -5.96 8.52
C LYS A 68 6.82 -4.86 8.30
N TRP A 69 6.46 -3.88 7.47
CA TRP A 69 7.26 -2.69 7.21
C TRP A 69 7.39 -1.84 8.48
N ILE A 70 6.29 -1.50 9.13
CA ILE A 70 6.26 -0.71 10.38
C ILE A 70 7.05 -1.43 11.46
N ALA A 71 6.86 -2.74 11.64
CA ALA A 71 7.61 -3.52 12.63
C ALA A 71 9.13 -3.45 12.40
N LEU A 72 9.60 -3.56 11.14
CA LEU A 72 11.02 -3.42 10.84
C LEU A 72 11.51 -1.99 11.08
N GLU A 73 10.71 -0.98 10.74
CA GLU A 73 11.05 0.42 10.95
C GLU A 73 11.28 0.72 12.43
N GLU A 74 10.34 0.30 13.29
CA GLU A 74 10.43 0.42 14.75
C GLU A 74 11.68 -0.29 15.26
N GLU A 75 11.88 -1.57 14.89
CA GLU A 75 13.05 -2.34 15.33
C GLU A 75 14.39 -1.75 14.89
N VAL A 76 14.46 -1.07 13.74
CA VAL A 76 15.72 -0.49 13.24
C VAL A 76 15.99 0.88 13.84
N PHE A 77 14.97 1.72 14.00
CA PHE A 77 15.16 3.12 14.41
C PHE A 77 14.96 3.37 15.90
N GLU A 78 14.37 2.43 16.65
CA GLU A 78 14.27 2.52 18.12
C GLU A 78 15.50 1.95 18.85
N ILE A 79 16.50 1.43 18.12
CA ILE A 79 17.79 1.04 18.71
C ILE A 79 18.48 2.31 19.22
N THR A 80 18.47 2.51 20.54
CA THR A 80 18.94 3.73 21.18
C THR A 80 20.17 3.52 22.06
N SER A 81 20.45 2.28 22.46
CA SER A 81 21.63 1.96 23.27
C SER A 81 22.69 1.19 22.49
N VAL A 82 23.95 1.55 22.76
CA VAL A 82 25.15 0.84 22.29
C VAL A 82 25.29 -0.55 22.91
N THR A 83 24.51 -0.85 23.95
CA THR A 83 24.54 -2.12 24.70
C THR A 83 23.43 -3.09 24.29
N GLU A 84 22.54 -2.70 23.37
CA GLU A 84 21.51 -3.60 22.86
C GLU A 84 22.16 -4.70 22.00
N ASP A 85 21.88 -5.96 22.34
CA ASP A 85 22.30 -7.10 21.54
C ASP A 85 21.35 -7.25 20.34
N VAL A 86 21.68 -6.52 19.27
CA VAL A 86 20.87 -6.45 18.07
C VAL A 86 21.27 -7.56 17.09
N ASP A 87 20.32 -8.43 16.76
CA ASP A 87 20.48 -9.41 15.68
C ASP A 87 20.31 -8.73 14.30
N TRP A 88 21.37 -8.08 13.85
CA TRP A 88 21.42 -7.39 12.56
C TRP A 88 21.21 -8.32 11.36
N LYS A 89 21.56 -9.60 11.49
CA LYS A 89 21.35 -10.58 10.42
C LYS A 89 19.85 -10.82 10.23
N LYS A 90 19.11 -11.02 11.32
CA LYS A 90 17.65 -11.19 11.31
C LYS A 90 16.93 -9.94 10.80
N LEU A 91 17.35 -8.75 11.21
CA LEU A 91 16.79 -7.50 10.67
C LEU A 91 17.02 -7.37 9.16
N ASN A 92 18.21 -7.71 8.66
CA ASN A 92 18.50 -7.72 7.23
C ASN A 92 17.68 -8.78 6.47
N GLU A 93 17.38 -9.94 7.06
CA GLU A 93 16.46 -10.92 6.49
C GLU A 93 15.02 -10.39 6.38
N LYS A 94 14.52 -9.66 7.40
CA LYS A 94 13.25 -8.94 7.32
C LYS A 94 13.25 -7.91 6.19
N GLY A 95 14.34 -7.14 6.04
CA GLY A 95 14.50 -6.19 4.93
C GLY A 95 14.40 -6.88 3.56
N LYS A 96 15.03 -8.05 3.39
CA LYS A 96 14.90 -8.86 2.15
C LYS A 96 13.47 -9.37 1.93
N PHE A 97 12.78 -9.75 3.01
CA PHE A 97 11.38 -10.15 2.92
C PHE A 97 10.51 -9.00 2.39
N LEU A 98 10.71 -7.78 2.91
CA LEU A 98 9.98 -6.60 2.41
C LEU A 98 10.27 -6.30 0.94
N LEU A 99 11.53 -6.44 0.50
CA LEU A 99 11.90 -6.29 -0.91
C LEU A 99 11.17 -7.26 -1.82
N LYS A 100 11.03 -8.52 -1.38
CA LYS A 100 10.25 -9.51 -2.11
C LYS A 100 8.77 -9.09 -2.17
N GLY A 101 8.18 -8.79 -1.02
CA GLY A 101 6.77 -8.40 -0.92
C GLY A 101 6.42 -7.18 -1.79
N VAL A 102 7.26 -6.14 -1.79
CA VAL A 102 6.99 -4.95 -2.62
C VAL A 102 7.21 -5.22 -4.11
N THR A 103 8.10 -6.14 -4.47
CA THR A 103 8.28 -6.56 -5.86
C THR A 103 7.05 -7.32 -6.35
N ASP A 104 6.52 -8.22 -5.53
CA ASP A 104 5.30 -8.98 -5.84
C ASP A 104 4.12 -8.01 -6.07
N ILE A 105 3.93 -6.99 -5.22
CA ILE A 105 2.91 -5.94 -5.39
C ILE A 105 3.05 -5.23 -6.73
N VAL A 106 4.26 -4.80 -7.10
CA VAL A 106 4.48 -4.08 -8.37
C VAL A 106 4.13 -4.95 -9.57
N VAL A 107 4.51 -6.23 -9.54
CA VAL A 107 4.20 -7.20 -10.61
C VAL A 107 2.69 -7.41 -10.70
N HIS A 108 2.04 -7.73 -9.59
CA HIS A 108 0.61 -7.98 -9.52
C HIS A 108 -0.21 -6.76 -9.93
N TYR A 109 0.22 -5.56 -9.52
CA TYR A 109 -0.42 -4.31 -9.94
C TYR A 109 -0.34 -4.10 -11.46
N GLY A 110 0.81 -4.43 -12.08
CA GLY A 110 0.96 -4.40 -13.54
C GLY A 110 0.03 -5.39 -14.25
N GLU A 111 -0.11 -6.60 -13.72
CA GLU A 111 -1.04 -7.61 -14.23
C GLU A 111 -2.50 -7.17 -14.12
N ASP A 112 -2.89 -6.64 -12.97
CA ASP A 112 -4.28 -6.24 -12.71
C ASP A 112 -4.67 -5.05 -13.56
N ARG A 113 -3.79 -4.05 -13.71
CA ARG A 113 -4.01 -2.95 -14.67
C ARG A 113 -4.21 -3.46 -16.08
N LYS A 114 -3.35 -4.39 -16.55
CA LYS A 114 -3.46 -4.95 -17.90
C LYS A 114 -4.81 -5.65 -18.11
N LYS A 115 -5.31 -6.38 -17.12
CA LYS A 115 -6.64 -7.00 -17.18
C LYS A 115 -7.73 -5.94 -17.32
N ILE A 116 -7.67 -4.88 -16.53
CA ILE A 116 -8.64 -3.77 -16.59
C ILE A 116 -8.68 -3.14 -17.99
N TYR A 117 -7.51 -2.82 -18.57
CA TYR A 117 -7.42 -2.26 -19.93
C TYR A 117 -7.96 -3.19 -21.01
N ASN A 118 -7.97 -4.52 -20.79
CA ASN A 118 -8.48 -5.49 -21.76
C ASN A 118 -10.00 -5.70 -21.64
N VAL A 119 -10.61 -5.37 -20.52
CA VAL A 119 -12.05 -5.59 -20.25
C VAL A 119 -12.86 -4.34 -20.56
N PHE A 120 -12.31 -3.15 -20.30
CA PHE A 120 -13.07 -1.92 -20.37
C PHE A 120 -13.10 -1.35 -21.80
N ASP A 121 -14.23 -0.77 -22.17
CA ASP A 121 -14.32 0.14 -23.30
C ASP A 121 -13.75 1.52 -22.92
N GLU A 122 -13.61 2.38 -23.94
CA GLU A 122 -13.02 3.70 -23.80
C GLU A 122 -13.77 4.56 -22.77
N GLU A 123 -15.11 4.54 -22.77
CA GLU A 123 -15.93 5.31 -21.82
C GLU A 123 -15.68 4.90 -20.36
N ASN A 124 -15.62 3.60 -20.07
CA ASN A 124 -15.33 3.14 -18.71
C ASN A 124 -13.86 3.38 -18.33
N LEU A 125 -12.93 3.28 -19.28
CA LEU A 125 -11.52 3.60 -19.04
C LEU A 125 -11.33 5.06 -18.65
N GLU A 126 -11.96 6.00 -19.37
CA GLU A 126 -11.92 7.43 -19.05
C GLU A 126 -12.40 7.71 -17.62
N LYS A 127 -13.43 7.00 -17.14
CA LYS A 127 -13.95 7.15 -15.77
C LYS A 127 -12.95 6.73 -14.69
N ILE A 128 -12.13 5.70 -14.95
CA ILE A 128 -11.20 5.14 -13.95
C ILE A 128 -9.75 5.61 -14.12
N GLU A 129 -9.42 6.28 -15.23
CA GLU A 129 -8.04 6.59 -15.60
C GLU A 129 -7.31 7.41 -14.54
N SER A 130 -7.98 8.42 -13.98
CA SER A 130 -7.44 9.26 -12.91
C SER A 130 -7.03 8.42 -11.69
N PHE A 131 -7.88 7.49 -11.27
CA PHE A 131 -7.59 6.55 -10.20
C PHE A 131 -6.40 5.64 -10.55
N LEU A 132 -6.38 5.04 -11.74
CA LEU A 132 -5.28 4.16 -12.18
C LEU A 132 -3.93 4.88 -12.24
N ARG A 133 -3.93 6.16 -12.63
CA ARG A 133 -2.74 7.00 -12.64
C ARG A 133 -2.25 7.29 -11.22
N GLN A 134 -3.15 7.71 -10.33
CA GLN A 134 -2.77 8.05 -8.96
C GLN A 134 -2.33 6.82 -8.17
N SER A 135 -2.98 5.67 -8.35
CA SER A 135 -2.57 4.40 -7.73
C SER A 135 -1.21 3.90 -8.24
N PHE A 136 -0.86 4.16 -9.50
CA PHE A 136 0.50 3.88 -10.00
C PHE A 136 1.56 4.73 -9.28
N ILE A 137 1.29 6.03 -9.10
CA ILE A 137 2.19 6.93 -8.36
C ILE A 137 2.34 6.44 -6.91
N TYR A 138 1.24 6.05 -6.28
CA TYR A 138 1.27 5.52 -4.92
C TYR A 138 2.11 4.24 -4.80
N VAL A 139 1.98 3.30 -5.73
CA VAL A 139 2.80 2.08 -5.81
C VAL A 139 4.28 2.40 -5.98
N ASP A 140 4.63 3.35 -6.86
CA ASP A 140 6.03 3.78 -7.07
C ASP A 140 6.65 4.33 -5.78
N VAL A 141 5.93 5.21 -5.09
CA VAL A 141 6.42 5.82 -3.84
C VAL A 141 6.53 4.78 -2.73
N LEU A 142 5.56 3.86 -2.59
CA LEU A 142 5.65 2.73 -1.68
C LEU A 142 6.91 1.90 -1.96
N GLN A 143 7.14 1.53 -3.22
CA GLN A 143 8.30 0.74 -3.63
C GLN A 143 9.61 1.42 -3.25
N ARG A 144 9.77 2.69 -3.59
CA ARG A 144 10.96 3.48 -3.24
C ARG A 144 11.19 3.56 -1.74
N THR A 145 10.12 3.73 -0.96
CA THR A 145 10.18 3.82 0.50
C THR A 145 10.69 2.52 1.11
N ILE A 146 10.10 1.39 0.72
CA ILE A 146 10.49 0.06 1.22
C ILE A 146 11.92 -0.29 0.80
N ILE A 147 12.29 -0.02 -0.46
CA ILE A 147 13.67 -0.23 -0.94
C ILE A 147 14.66 0.58 -0.09
N LYS A 148 14.33 1.82 0.25
CA LYS A 148 15.20 2.67 1.07
C LYS A 148 15.40 2.10 2.47
N LEU A 149 14.34 1.65 3.14
CA LEU A 149 14.46 0.99 4.44
C LEU A 149 15.32 -0.27 4.37
N ALA A 150 15.10 -1.11 3.35
CA ALA A 150 15.89 -2.32 3.15
C ALA A 150 17.37 -2.03 2.90
N ILE A 151 17.70 -0.96 2.15
CA ILE A 151 19.07 -0.50 1.95
C ILE A 151 19.70 -0.05 3.26
N ILE A 152 19.00 0.76 4.07
CA ILE A 152 19.48 1.21 5.37
C ILE A 152 19.78 0.00 6.26
N THR A 153 18.81 -0.92 6.38
CA THR A 153 18.92 -2.15 7.19
C THR A 153 20.09 -3.01 6.73
N ASN A 154 20.26 -3.18 5.41
CA ASN A 154 21.38 -3.94 4.86
C ASN A 154 22.73 -3.31 5.17
N ARG A 155 22.85 -1.97 5.07
CA ARG A 155 24.09 -1.27 5.36
C ARG A 155 24.45 -1.31 6.84
N LEU A 156 23.45 -1.22 7.72
CA LEU A 156 23.66 -1.43 9.16
C LEU A 156 24.20 -2.84 9.43
N TYR A 157 23.60 -3.87 8.84
CA TYR A 157 24.16 -5.23 8.90
C TYR A 157 25.59 -5.31 8.36
N ARG A 158 25.87 -4.70 7.21
CA ARG A 158 27.23 -4.72 6.64
C ARG A 158 28.26 -4.05 7.54
N MET A 159 27.91 -3.01 8.29
CA MET A 159 28.83 -2.42 9.26
C MET A 159 29.26 -3.38 10.37
N THR A 160 28.41 -4.36 10.72
CA THR A 160 28.75 -5.39 11.73
C THR A 160 29.74 -6.42 11.22
N VAL A 161 29.75 -6.67 9.91
CA VAL A 161 30.63 -7.65 9.25
C VAL A 161 31.91 -6.98 8.74
N GLU A 162 31.79 -5.74 8.26
CA GLU A 162 32.84 -4.95 7.64
C GLU A 162 32.83 -3.53 8.25
N PRO A 163 33.52 -3.34 9.39
CA PRO A 163 33.63 -2.03 10.03
C PRO A 163 34.20 -0.98 9.06
N GLY A 164 33.55 0.18 8.99
CA GLY A 164 33.95 1.27 8.08
C GLY A 164 33.33 1.24 6.68
N SER A 165 32.59 0.18 6.32
CA SER A 165 31.82 0.11 5.06
C SER A 165 30.78 1.22 4.90
N TRP A 166 30.34 1.82 6.01
CA TRP A 166 29.37 2.89 6.02
C TRP A 166 29.65 3.88 7.15
N SER A 167 29.36 5.16 6.89
CA SER A 167 29.68 6.25 7.82
C SER A 167 28.41 6.87 8.39
N ALA A 168 28.50 7.41 9.61
CA ALA A 168 27.40 8.10 10.27
C ALA A 168 26.80 9.24 9.41
N ARG A 169 27.64 9.98 8.67
CA ARG A 169 27.17 11.01 7.72
C ARG A 169 26.32 10.41 6.59
N LYS A 170 26.74 9.27 6.03
CA LYS A 170 25.97 8.57 4.99
C LYS A 170 24.67 7.99 5.57
N TYR A 171 24.69 7.48 6.80
CA TYR A 171 23.50 7.03 7.52
C TYR A 171 22.46 8.14 7.67
N LEU A 172 22.85 9.29 8.23
CA LEU A 172 21.94 10.43 8.43
C LEU A 172 21.31 10.90 7.11
N LYS A 173 22.10 10.99 6.03
CA LYS A 173 21.58 11.37 4.71
C LYS A 173 20.53 10.38 4.20
N GLU A 174 20.74 9.08 4.37
CA GLU A 174 19.81 8.05 3.91
C GLU A 174 18.56 8.02 4.78
N LEU A 175 18.67 8.29 6.08
CA LEU A 175 17.55 8.46 6.99
C LEU A 175 16.68 9.67 6.62
N ASP A 176 17.28 10.82 6.29
CA ASP A 176 16.53 12.00 5.84
C ASP A 176 15.79 11.72 4.53
N GLN A 177 16.44 11.01 3.59
CA GLN A 177 15.79 10.57 2.35
C GLN A 177 14.63 9.60 2.62
N TYR A 178 14.81 8.67 3.57
CA TYR A 178 13.75 7.75 3.97
C TYR A 178 12.53 8.48 4.54
N LYS A 179 12.74 9.45 5.44
CA LYS A 179 11.67 10.28 5.99
C LYS A 179 10.93 11.07 4.91
N SER A 180 11.67 11.68 3.98
CA SER A 180 11.07 12.38 2.85
C SER A 180 10.20 11.45 1.98
N LEU A 181 10.61 10.19 1.81
CA LEU A 181 9.82 9.19 1.08
C LEU A 181 8.56 8.78 1.85
N CYS A 182 8.63 8.67 3.19
CA CYS A 182 7.45 8.42 4.03
C CYS A 182 6.44 9.56 3.94
N ASP A 183 6.90 10.81 3.97
CA ASP A 183 6.04 11.98 3.80
C ASP A 183 5.35 12.00 2.44
N GLU A 184 6.09 11.69 1.37
CA GLU A 184 5.56 11.55 0.01
C GLU A 184 4.56 10.40 -0.06
N TYR A 185 4.86 9.25 0.55
CA TYR A 185 4.00 8.08 0.61
C TYR A 185 2.65 8.43 1.24
N HIS A 186 2.65 9.14 2.36
CA HIS A 186 1.43 9.59 3.00
C HIS A 186 0.64 10.54 2.11
N LYS A 187 1.31 11.53 1.51
CA LYS A 187 0.68 12.51 0.62
C LYS A 187 0.02 11.84 -0.59
N GLU A 188 0.71 10.92 -1.24
CA GLU A 188 0.17 10.22 -2.41
C GLU A 188 -0.92 9.21 -2.03
N GLY A 189 -0.87 8.64 -0.82
CA GLY A 189 -1.94 7.80 -0.26
C GLY A 189 -3.23 8.59 -0.02
N TYR A 190 -3.14 9.81 0.50
CA TYR A 190 -4.31 10.69 0.65
C TYR A 190 -4.97 10.98 -0.71
N LYS A 191 -4.18 11.34 -1.72
CA LYS A 191 -4.71 11.57 -3.08
C LYS A 191 -5.34 10.32 -3.69
N MET A 192 -4.73 9.14 -3.48
CA MET A 192 -5.31 7.89 -3.97
C MET A 192 -6.66 7.60 -3.32
N ASN A 193 -6.80 7.88 -2.01
CA ASN A 193 -8.08 7.77 -1.32
C ASN A 193 -9.11 8.78 -1.85
N GLU A 194 -8.72 10.02 -2.13
CA GLU A 194 -9.60 11.00 -2.76
C GLU A 194 -10.10 10.54 -4.14
N GLU A 195 -9.23 9.93 -4.94
CA GLU A 195 -9.65 9.33 -6.23
C GLU A 195 -10.60 8.14 -6.00
N LEU A 196 -10.34 7.27 -5.02
CA LEU A 196 -11.23 6.15 -4.70
C LEU A 196 -12.64 6.62 -4.28
N GLU A 197 -12.72 7.68 -3.48
CA GLU A 197 -14.00 8.26 -3.05
C GLU A 197 -14.80 8.84 -4.24
N LYS A 198 -14.12 9.39 -5.25
CA LYS A 198 -14.80 9.79 -6.51
C LYS A 198 -15.39 8.57 -7.22
N MET A 199 -14.72 7.42 -7.15
CA MET A 199 -15.17 6.18 -7.77
C MET A 199 -16.39 5.55 -7.09
N ARG A 200 -16.72 5.91 -5.85
CA ARG A 200 -17.94 5.43 -5.16
C ARG A 200 -19.22 5.83 -5.89
N ASN A 201 -19.22 7.00 -6.53
CA ASN A 201 -20.36 7.54 -7.27
C ASN A 201 -20.28 7.31 -8.77
N ALA A 202 -19.17 6.77 -9.28
CA ALA A 202 -19.01 6.47 -10.69
C ALA A 202 -19.63 5.11 -11.02
N THR A 203 -20.43 5.06 -12.08
CA THR A 203 -21.07 3.84 -12.56
C THR A 203 -20.29 3.26 -13.73
N LEU A 204 -19.89 1.99 -13.60
CA LEU A 204 -19.17 1.25 -14.63
C LEU A 204 -20.09 0.19 -15.23
N LYS A 205 -20.10 0.11 -16.56
CA LYS A 205 -20.84 -0.91 -17.32
C LYS A 205 -19.89 -2.02 -17.72
N ILE A 206 -20.11 -3.24 -17.25
CA ILE A 206 -19.19 -4.36 -17.46
C ILE A 206 -19.87 -5.40 -18.34
N LYS A 207 -19.18 -5.80 -19.40
CA LYS A 207 -19.62 -6.83 -20.35
C LYS A 207 -19.23 -8.24 -19.90
#